data_AF-A0A377UYK0-F1
#
_entry.id   AF-A0A377UYK0-F1
#
_cell.length_a   1.000
_cell.length_b   1.000
_cell.length_c   1.000
_cell.angle_alpha   90.00
_cell.angle_beta   90.00
_cell.angle_gamma   90.00
#
_symmetry.space_group_name_H-M   'P 1'
#
loop_
_entity.id
_entity.type
_entity.pdbx_description
1 polymer ?
#
loop_
_entity_poly.entity_id
_entity_poly.type
_entity_poly.pdbx_seq_one_letter_code
_entity_poly.pdbx_strand_id
1 'polypeptide(L)'
;MVGLIGPDGVGKSSLLSLIAGARTIEQGNVMVLGGDMRDVHHRREVCPKIAWMPQGLGKNLYHTLSVYENVDFFARLFGHDKAERELRINELLQSTGLAPFRDRPAGKLSGGMKQKLGLCCALIHDPQLADP
;
A
#
# COMPACT_ATOMS: atom_id res chain seq x y z
N MET A 1 8.44 13.36 -8.62
CA MET A 1 8.41 11.90 -8.78
C MET A 1 9.85 11.40 -8.84
N VAL A 2 10.23 10.45 -7.99
CA VAL A 2 11.58 9.86 -7.96
C VAL A 2 11.44 8.36 -8.20
N GLY A 3 12.27 7.79 -9.07
CA GLY A 3 12.31 6.36 -9.36
C GLY A 3 13.69 5.78 -9.07
N LEU A 4 13.73 4.57 -8.52
CA LEU A 4 14.97 3.84 -8.23
C LEU A 4 15.19 2.75 -9.29
N ILE A 5 16.23 2.90 -10.11
CA ILE A 5 16.50 2.00 -11.25
C ILE A 5 17.88 1.37 -11.08
N GLY A 6 17.97 0.07 -11.38
CA GLY A 6 19.20 -0.72 -11.30
C GLY A 6 18.93 -2.20 -11.56
N PRO A 7 19.97 -3.04 -11.70
CA PRO A 7 19.81 -4.48 -11.95
C PRO A 7 19.11 -5.21 -10.80
N ASP A 8 18.58 -6.39 -11.06
CA ASP A 8 17.98 -7.22 -10.02
C ASP A 8 19.01 -7.64 -8.98
N GLY A 9 18.58 -7.69 -7.71
CA GLY A 9 19.47 -8.01 -6.59
C GLY A 9 20.32 -6.85 -6.06
N VAL A 10 20.36 -5.67 -6.71
CA VAL A 10 21.15 -4.51 -6.23
C VAL A 10 20.61 -3.86 -4.94
N GLY A 11 19.50 -4.36 -4.39
CA GLY A 11 18.95 -3.90 -3.10
C GLY A 11 17.86 -2.84 -3.18
N LYS A 12 17.30 -2.55 -4.36
CA LYS A 12 16.20 -1.58 -4.53
C LYS A 12 15.02 -1.84 -3.61
N SER A 13 14.50 -3.07 -3.63
CA SER A 13 13.37 -3.49 -2.79
C SER A 13 13.75 -3.46 -1.30
N SER A 14 15.00 -3.77 -0.96
CA SER A 14 15.50 -3.66 0.41
C SER A 14 15.49 -2.21 0.89
N LEU A 15 15.96 -1.27 0.07
CA LEU A 15 15.95 0.17 0.38
C LEU A 15 14.53 0.69 0.56
N LEU A 16 13.62 0.38 -0.37
CA LEU A 16 12.21 0.77 -0.26
C LEU A 16 11.55 0.17 1.00
N SER A 17 11.88 -1.07 1.36
CA SER A 17 11.39 -1.71 2.59
C SER A 17 11.91 -1.04 3.87
N LEU A 18 13.14 -0.50 3.85
CA LEU A 18 13.70 0.28 4.97
C LEU A 18 13.00 1.64 5.08
N ILE A 19 12.77 2.32 3.96
CA ILE A 19 12.06 3.61 3.91
C ILE A 19 10.62 3.45 4.40
N ALA A 20 9.92 2.39 3.98
CA ALA A 20 8.56 2.07 4.44
C ALA A 20 8.50 1.59 5.90
N GLY A 21 9.65 1.33 6.53
CA GLY A 21 9.72 0.76 7.87
C GLY A 21 9.23 -0.68 7.96
N ALA A 22 9.22 -1.43 6.86
CA ALA A 22 8.95 -2.87 6.82
C ALA A 22 10.16 -3.71 7.26
N ARG A 23 11.38 -3.15 7.17
CA ARG A 23 12.63 -3.76 7.67
C ARG A 23 13.32 -2.87 8.69
N THR A 24 14.11 -3.48 9.57
CA THR A 24 14.98 -2.78 10.53
C THR A 24 16.33 -2.43 9.89
N ILE A 25 16.86 -1.27 10.27
CA ILE A 25 18.19 -0.81 9.83
C ILE A 25 19.25 -1.47 10.70
N GLU A 26 20.18 -2.20 10.08
CA GLU A 26 21.31 -2.82 10.79
C GLU A 26 22.48 -1.84 10.98
N GLN A 27 22.80 -1.05 9.94
CA GLN A 27 23.88 -0.07 9.94
C GLN A 27 23.49 1.19 9.17
N GLY A 28 24.09 2.32 9.54
CA GLY A 28 23.75 3.64 8.98
C GLY A 28 22.42 4.18 9.52
N ASN A 29 21.93 5.27 8.89
CA ASN A 29 20.72 5.98 9.26
C ASN A 29 19.85 6.23 8.02
N VAL A 30 18.53 6.22 8.18
CA VAL A 30 17.56 6.54 7.11
C VAL A 30 16.60 7.59 7.64
N MET A 31 16.58 8.75 7.00
CA MET A 31 15.72 9.88 7.37
C MET A 31 14.46 9.88 6.50
N VAL A 32 13.28 9.78 7.11
CA VAL A 32 11.98 9.75 6.41
C VAL A 32 11.01 10.71 7.09
N LEU A 33 10.36 11.56 6.30
CA LEU A 33 9.41 12.58 6.77
C LEU A 33 9.95 13.42 7.95
N GLY A 34 11.25 13.76 7.92
CA GLY A 34 11.89 14.64 8.89
C GLY A 34 12.49 13.98 10.13
N GLY A 35 12.48 12.65 10.25
CA GLY A 35 13.09 11.95 11.40
C GLY A 35 13.76 10.62 11.06
N ASP A 36 14.48 10.07 12.03
CA ASP A 36 15.26 8.84 11.87
C ASP A 36 14.39 7.59 12.06
N MET A 37 14.42 6.69 11.08
CA MET A 37 13.68 5.42 11.10
C MET A 37 14.21 4.40 12.12
N ARG A 38 15.36 4.65 12.77
CA ARG A 38 15.86 3.87 13.91
C ARG A 38 15.11 4.19 15.21
N ASP A 39 14.55 5.39 15.34
CA ASP A 39 13.70 5.73 16.47
C ASP A 39 12.35 5.01 16.32
N VAL A 40 12.03 4.16 17.29
CA VAL A 40 10.81 3.36 17.31
C VAL A 40 9.57 4.25 17.40
N HIS A 41 9.64 5.38 18.10
CA HIS A 41 8.51 6.31 18.21
C HIS A 41 8.25 7.01 16.88
N HIS A 42 9.30 7.60 16.29
CA HIS A 42 9.20 8.22 14.95
C HIS A 42 8.72 7.23 13.90
N ARG A 43 9.33 6.05 13.83
CA ARG A 43 8.94 4.99 12.87
C ARG A 43 7.46 4.61 12.99
N ARG A 44 6.94 4.44 14.20
CA ARG A 44 5.52 4.14 14.42
C ARG A 44 4.60 5.27 13.96
N GLU A 45 5.04 6.51 14.09
CA GLU A 45 4.27 7.68 13.66
C GLU A 45 4.24 7.84 12.13
N VAL A 46 5.36 7.58 11.46
CA VAL A 46 5.48 7.81 10.00
C VAL A 46 5.07 6.63 9.14
N CYS A 47 5.20 5.39 9.60
CA CYS A 47 4.82 4.21 8.81
C CYS A 47 3.38 4.26 8.28
N PRO A 48 2.35 4.66 9.07
CA PRO A 48 1.00 4.83 8.55
C PRO A 48 0.88 5.92 7.46
N LYS A 49 1.84 6.86 7.38
CA LYS A 49 1.85 7.92 6.37
C LYS A 49 2.55 7.48 5.07
N ILE A 50 3.05 6.23 5.00
CA ILE A 50 3.75 5.69 3.84
C ILE A 50 2.93 4.55 3.25
N ALA A 51 2.61 4.63 1.97
CA ALA A 51 2.13 3.51 1.20
C ALA A 51 3.30 2.77 0.58
N TRP A 52 3.30 1.46 0.79
CA TRP A 52 4.29 0.56 0.23
C TRP A 52 3.59 -0.63 -0.38
N MET A 53 3.82 -0.84 -1.66
CA MET A 53 3.31 -1.98 -2.40
C MET A 53 4.45 -2.96 -2.70
N PRO A 54 4.71 -3.97 -1.84
CA PRO A 54 5.71 -4.98 -2.14
C PRO A 54 5.42 -5.68 -3.47
N GLN A 55 6.50 -6.04 -4.17
CA GLN A 55 6.45 -6.89 -5.35
C GLN A 55 5.57 -8.13 -5.10
N GLY A 56 4.56 -8.31 -5.94
CA GLY A 56 3.62 -9.43 -5.83
C GLY A 56 2.37 -9.16 -5.00
N LEU A 57 1.95 -7.90 -4.80
CA LEU A 57 0.72 -7.57 -4.08
C LEU A 57 -0.54 -8.31 -4.58
N GLY A 58 -0.59 -8.70 -5.86
CA GLY A 58 -1.63 -9.59 -6.39
C GLY A 58 -1.74 -10.95 -5.68
N LYS A 59 -0.70 -11.38 -4.94
CA LYS A 59 -0.67 -12.56 -4.05
C LYS A 59 -1.15 -12.25 -2.63
N ASN A 60 -1.09 -10.99 -2.20
CA ASN A 60 -1.54 -10.54 -0.88
C ASN A 60 -3.02 -10.14 -0.87
N LEU A 61 -3.69 -10.20 -2.03
CA LEU A 61 -5.13 -10.04 -2.13
C LEU A 61 -5.84 -11.28 -1.60
N TYR A 62 -6.92 -11.07 -0.85
CA TYR A 62 -7.79 -12.14 -0.42
C TYR A 62 -8.66 -12.58 -1.59
N HIS A 63 -8.28 -13.68 -2.25
CA HIS A 63 -8.90 -14.13 -3.50
C HIS A 63 -10.39 -14.47 -3.40
N THR A 64 -10.85 -14.87 -2.22
CA THR A 64 -12.26 -15.19 -1.93
C THR A 64 -13.09 -13.95 -1.66
N LEU A 65 -12.47 -12.86 -1.19
CA LEU A 65 -13.14 -11.58 -0.96
C LEU A 65 -13.35 -10.83 -2.27
N SER A 66 -14.43 -10.06 -2.33
CA SER A 66 -14.72 -9.12 -3.42
C SER A 66 -13.70 -7.99 -3.50
N VAL A 67 -13.72 -7.25 -4.62
CA VAL A 67 -12.95 -6.00 -4.79
C VAL A 67 -13.22 -5.06 -3.61
N TYR A 68 -14.49 -4.83 -3.28
CA TYR A 68 -14.87 -3.98 -2.16
C TYR A 68 -14.34 -4.48 -0.82
N GLU A 69 -14.57 -5.76 -0.51
CA GLU A 69 -14.16 -6.35 0.77
C GLU A 69 -12.64 -6.34 0.96
N ASN A 70 -11.86 -6.49 -0.12
CA ASN A 70 -10.41 -6.32 -0.04
C ASN A 70 -10.05 -4.91 0.41
N VAL A 71 -10.56 -3.87 -0.25
CA VAL A 71 -10.22 -2.47 0.10
C VAL A 71 -10.77 -2.10 1.48
N ASP A 72 -11.99 -2.53 1.82
CA ASP A 72 -12.61 -2.34 3.14
C ASP A 72 -11.80 -3.00 4.26
N PHE A 73 -11.26 -4.19 4.03
CA PHE A 73 -10.39 -4.87 4.99
C PHE A 73 -9.13 -4.04 5.27
N PHE A 74 -8.43 -3.58 4.23
CA PHE A 74 -7.23 -2.77 4.42
C PHE A 74 -7.54 -1.43 5.10
N ALA A 75 -8.63 -0.75 4.71
CA ALA A 75 -9.06 0.48 5.36
C ALA A 75 -9.33 0.35 6.87
N ARG A 76 -9.92 -0.78 7.30
CA ARG A 76 -10.19 -1.04 8.72
C ARG A 76 -8.90 -1.18 9.53
N LEU A 77 -7.83 -1.71 8.95
CA LEU A 77 -6.53 -1.80 9.61
C LEU A 77 -5.94 -0.43 9.95
N PHE A 78 -6.32 0.61 9.21
CA PHE A 78 -5.88 1.99 9.44
C PHE A 78 -6.87 2.82 10.29
N GLY A 79 -7.95 2.21 10.80
CA GLY A 79 -8.82 2.83 11.79
C GLY A 79 -9.80 3.88 11.26
N HIS A 80 -10.09 3.89 9.95
CA HIS A 80 -11.02 4.85 9.36
C HIS A 80 -12.46 4.65 9.85
N ASP A 81 -13.18 5.76 10.03
CA ASP A 81 -14.62 5.79 10.24
C ASP A 81 -15.35 5.08 9.06
N LYS A 82 -16.48 4.43 9.35
CA LYS A 82 -17.25 3.67 8.35
C LYS A 82 -17.72 4.54 7.18
N ALA A 83 -18.21 5.75 7.44
CA ALA A 83 -18.75 6.65 6.42
C ALA A 83 -17.63 7.21 5.53
N GLU A 84 -16.55 7.71 6.13
CA GLU A 84 -15.36 8.16 5.41
C GLU A 84 -14.75 7.04 4.56
N ARG A 85 -14.66 5.82 5.12
CA ARG A 85 -14.17 4.65 4.41
C ARG A 85 -15.02 4.33 3.19
N GLU A 86 -16.34 4.29 3.31
CA GLU A 86 -17.22 3.98 2.17
C GLU A 86 -17.05 4.99 1.04
N LEU A 87 -16.97 6.29 1.37
CA LEU A 87 -16.75 7.35 0.40
C LEU A 87 -15.40 7.18 -0.32
N ARG A 88 -14.33 6.96 0.44
CA ARG A 88 -12.97 6.83 -0.10
C ARG A 88 -12.78 5.56 -0.93
N ILE A 89 -13.38 4.44 -0.52
CA ILE A 89 -13.38 3.21 -1.33
C ILE A 89 -14.08 3.47 -2.66
N ASN A 90 -15.23 4.14 -2.65
CA ASN A 90 -15.96 4.44 -3.88
C ASN A 90 -15.11 5.29 -4.84
N GLU A 91 -14.44 6.33 -4.34
CA GLU A 91 -13.55 7.20 -5.13
C GLU A 91 -12.37 6.42 -5.74
N LEU A 92 -11.72 5.56 -4.96
CA LEU A 92 -10.60 4.74 -5.44
C LEU A 92 -11.05 3.71 -6.49
N LEU A 93 -12.20 3.08 -6.29
CA LEU A 93 -12.73 2.14 -7.28
C LEU A 93 -13.16 2.85 -8.58
N GLN A 94 -13.68 4.07 -8.49
CA GLN A 94 -14.01 4.87 -9.67
C GLN A 94 -12.74 5.28 -10.43
N SER A 95 -11.76 5.87 -9.74
CA SER A 95 -10.52 6.37 -10.37
C SER A 95 -9.66 5.26 -11.01
N THR A 96 -9.71 4.05 -10.48
CA THR A 96 -9.00 2.89 -11.05
C THR A 96 -9.80 2.12 -12.11
N GLY A 97 -11.09 2.44 -12.28
CA GLY A 97 -12.01 1.74 -13.17
C GLY A 97 -12.45 0.36 -12.67
N LEU A 98 -12.36 0.13 -11.36
CA LEU A 98 -12.81 -1.12 -10.71
C LEU A 98 -14.25 -1.06 -10.18
N ALA A 99 -14.90 0.11 -10.20
CA ALA A 99 -16.28 0.28 -9.71
C ALA A 99 -17.30 -0.73 -10.30
N PRO A 100 -17.30 -1.06 -11.61
CA PRO A 100 -18.21 -2.08 -12.16
C PRO A 100 -17.97 -3.50 -11.64
N PHE A 101 -16.82 -3.74 -10.99
CA PHE A 101 -16.38 -5.03 -10.49
C PHE A 101 -16.39 -5.09 -8.95
N ARG A 102 -17.03 -4.12 -8.29
CA ARG A 102 -17.10 -3.98 -6.84
C ARG A 102 -17.33 -5.30 -6.09
N ASP A 103 -18.32 -6.07 -6.53
CA ASP A 103 -18.75 -7.30 -5.84
C ASP A 103 -18.10 -8.57 -6.43
N ARG A 104 -17.21 -8.42 -7.43
CA ARG A 104 -16.52 -9.55 -8.05
C ARG A 104 -15.40 -10.05 -7.14
N PRO A 105 -15.28 -11.37 -6.88
CA PRO A 105 -14.16 -11.94 -6.13
C PRO A 105 -12.81 -11.61 -6.76
N ALA A 106 -11.83 -11.21 -5.94
CA ALA A 106 -10.49 -10.82 -6.39
C ALA A 106 -9.76 -11.94 -7.14
N GLY A 107 -10.05 -13.21 -6.82
CA GLY A 107 -9.52 -14.37 -7.54
C GLY A 107 -9.91 -14.41 -9.02
N LYS A 108 -11.07 -13.85 -9.39
CA LYS A 108 -11.63 -13.84 -10.75
C LYS A 108 -11.20 -12.61 -11.57
N LEU A 109 -10.31 -11.77 -11.03
CA LEU A 109 -9.78 -10.60 -11.71
C LEU A 109 -8.61 -10.99 -12.63
N SER A 110 -8.45 -10.24 -13.73
CA SER A 110 -7.23 -10.33 -14.56
C SER A 110 -6.01 -9.84 -13.78
N GLY A 111 -4.80 -10.15 -14.26
CA GLY A 111 -3.56 -9.68 -13.62
C GLY A 111 -3.49 -8.16 -13.44
N GLY A 112 -3.86 -7.40 -14.48
CA GLY A 112 -3.90 -5.92 -14.40
C GLY A 112 -4.99 -5.40 -13.46
N MET A 113 -6.15 -6.06 -13.37
CA MET A 113 -7.17 -5.71 -12.38
C MET A 113 -6.72 -5.99 -10.94
N LYS A 114 -5.98 -7.09 -10.72
CA LYS A 114 -5.36 -7.37 -9.41
C LYS A 114 -4.32 -6.31 -9.03
N GLN A 115 -3.53 -5.83 -9.97
CA GLN A 115 -2.61 -4.70 -9.73
C GLN A 115 -3.36 -3.43 -9.32
N LYS A 116 -4.42 -3.07 -10.04
CA LYS A 116 -5.28 -1.92 -9.71
C LYS A 116 -5.95 -2.04 -8.34
N LEU A 117 -6.42 -3.24 -8.00
CA LEU A 117 -7.01 -3.51 -6.68
C LEU A 117 -5.95 -3.36 -5.59
N GLY A 118 -4.76 -3.90 -5.82
CA GLY A 118 -3.63 -3.71 -4.94
C GLY A 118 -3.29 -2.24 -4.70
N LEU A 119 -3.30 -1.42 -5.76
CA LEU A 119 -3.12 0.02 -5.65
C LEU A 119 -4.21 0.68 -4.80
N CYS A 120 -5.49 0.29 -4.97
CA CYS A 120 -6.57 0.79 -4.11
C CYS A 120 -6.30 0.47 -2.63
N CYS A 121 -5.88 -0.75 -2.32
CA CYS A 121 -5.55 -1.18 -0.96
C CYS A 121 -4.35 -0.41 -0.37
N ALA A 122 -3.40 0.02 -1.19
CA ALA A 122 -2.25 0.80 -0.76
C ALA A 122 -2.55 2.30 -0.60
N LEU A 123 -3.56 2.84 -1.30
CA LEU A 123 -3.92 4.26 -1.25
C LEU A 123 -5.06 4.59 -0.28
N ILE A 124 -5.70 3.56 0.28
CA ILE A 124 -6.90 3.72 1.09
C ILE A 124 -6.67 4.51 2.38
N HIS A 125 -5.44 4.52 2.89
CA HIS A 125 -5.07 5.16 4.15
C HIS A 125 -4.48 6.57 4.03
N ASP A 126 -4.63 7.21 2.87
CA ASP A 126 -4.11 8.57 2.60
C ASP A 126 -2.61 8.77 2.87
N PRO A 127 -1.75 7.97 2.25
CA PRO A 127 -0.31 8.10 2.43
C PRO A 127 0.20 9.47 1.96
N GLN A 128 1.07 10.09 2.76
CA GLN A 128 1.86 11.26 2.33
C GLN A 128 3.00 10.87 1.37
N LEU A 129 3.41 9.60 1.37
CA LEU A 129 4.44 9.05 0.48
C LEU A 129 3.96 7.71 -0.08
N ALA A 130 3.98 7.52 -1.40
CA ALA A 130 3.72 6.23 -2.03
C ALA A 130 4.91 5.81 -2.89
N ASP A 131 5.25 4.53 -2.89
CA ASP A 131 6.22 3.98 -3.84
C ASP A 131 5.60 3.89 -5.27
N PRO A 132 6.42 4.08 -6.32
CA PRO A 132 5.96 3.97 -7.70
C PRO A 132 5.67 2.52 -8.13
#